data_AF-A0A109UVF5-F1
#
_entry.id   AF-A0A109UVF5-F1
#
_cell.length_a   1.000
_cell.length_b   1.000
_cell.length_c   1.000
_cell.angle_alpha   90.00
_cell.angle_beta   90.00
_cell.angle_gamma   90.00
#
_symmetry.space_group_name_H-M   'P 1'
#
loop_
_entity.id
_entity.type
_entity.pdbx_description
1 polymer ?
#
loop_
_entity_poly.entity_id
_entity_poly.type
_entity_poly.pdbx_seq_one_letter_code
_entity_poly.pdbx_strand_id
1 'polypeptide(L)'
;MKIITTPMCEEIVKLAGITEYAVNKNPDEEDGDLAILLSESKVKMDSLPIKLNTPSQIFESIKKVSKVASNELSDDEIIEFFNDYELCKKYLNSSFKSNIKVKVYSEFLKDIIKDFGFDSTDENFDYVIYPDYLKEKVMEQDNLVEIPSHKNISKNPFERVEVRYSILENLI
;
A
#
# COMPACT_ATOMS: atom_id res chain seq x y z
N MET A 1 -25.96 -6.94 -1.37
CA MET A 1 -24.68 -7.49 -1.87
C MET A 1 -23.82 -7.79 -0.66
N LYS A 2 -23.46 -9.05 -0.45
CA LYS A 2 -22.64 -9.50 0.66
C LYS A 2 -21.17 -9.39 0.30
N ILE A 3 -20.50 -8.38 0.87
CA ILE A 3 -19.09 -8.11 0.62
C ILE A 3 -18.22 -8.86 1.62
N ILE A 4 -17.18 -9.53 1.13
CA ILE A 4 -16.14 -10.14 1.94
C ILE A 4 -14.85 -9.35 1.73
N THR A 5 -14.13 -9.01 2.79
CA THR A 5 -12.85 -8.31 2.67
C THR A 5 -11.76 -8.98 3.49
N THR A 6 -10.52 -8.89 3.03
CA THR A 6 -9.38 -9.37 3.80
C THR A 6 -9.01 -8.36 4.90
N PRO A 7 -8.40 -8.80 6.03
CA PRO A 7 -8.01 -7.88 7.10
C PRO A 7 -7.09 -6.72 6.68
N MET A 8 -6.38 -6.84 5.55
CA MET A 8 -5.51 -5.77 5.03
C MET A 8 -6.26 -4.67 4.28
N CYS A 9 -7.47 -4.97 3.81
CA CYS A 9 -8.32 -4.09 3.00
C CYS A 9 -9.49 -3.51 3.81
N GLU A 10 -9.74 -4.03 5.00
CA GLU A 10 -10.86 -3.64 5.88
C GLU A 10 -10.97 -2.13 6.06
N GLU A 11 -9.85 -1.44 6.30
CA GLU A 11 -9.86 0.00 6.50
C GLU A 11 -10.37 0.77 5.28
N ILE A 12 -10.02 0.31 4.06
CA ILE A 12 -10.48 0.94 2.82
C ILE A 12 -12.00 0.75 2.65
N VAL A 13 -12.51 -0.43 3.02
CA VAL A 13 -13.95 -0.72 2.97
C VAL A 13 -14.71 0.17 3.95
N LYS A 14 -14.18 0.37 5.17
CA LYS A 14 -14.75 1.29 6.17
C LYS A 14 -14.77 2.73 5.66
N LEU A 15 -13.64 3.22 5.17
CA LEU A 15 -13.50 4.61 4.69
C LEU A 15 -14.39 4.88 3.48
N ALA A 16 -14.60 3.88 2.62
CA ALA A 16 -15.52 3.95 1.50
C ALA A 16 -17.01 3.97 1.90
N GLY A 17 -17.34 3.96 3.19
CA GLY A 17 -18.71 4.06 3.70
C GLY A 17 -19.50 2.76 3.66
N ILE A 18 -18.84 1.62 3.45
CA ILE A 18 -19.48 0.30 3.44
C ILE A 18 -19.58 -0.20 4.89
N THR A 19 -20.80 -0.33 5.40
CA THR A 19 -21.05 -0.75 6.79
C THR A 19 -21.39 -2.24 6.93
N GLU A 20 -21.89 -2.88 5.87
CA GLU A 20 -22.27 -4.29 5.86
C GLU A 20 -21.26 -5.13 5.05
N TYR A 21 -20.30 -5.73 5.73
CA TYR A 21 -19.31 -6.65 5.16
C TYR A 21 -18.82 -7.66 6.20
N ALA A 22 -18.19 -8.74 5.75
CA ALA A 22 -17.49 -9.70 6.60
C ALA A 22 -15.98 -9.65 6.35
N VAL A 23 -15.19 -9.87 7.40
CA VAL A 23 -13.72 -9.93 7.31
C VAL A 23 -13.26 -11.38 7.33
N ASN A 24 -12.71 -11.87 6.22
CA ASN A 24 -12.12 -13.21 6.14
C ASN A 24 -10.84 -13.19 5.30
N LYS A 25 -9.80 -13.90 5.75
CA LYS A 25 -8.55 -14.07 5.01
C LYS A 25 -8.71 -14.95 3.78
N ASN A 26 -9.72 -15.82 3.77
CA ASN A 26 -10.05 -16.74 2.70
C ASN A 26 -11.48 -16.45 2.19
N PRO A 27 -11.68 -15.44 1.31
CA PRO A 27 -13.02 -15.05 0.87
C PRO A 27 -13.84 -16.19 0.25
N ASP A 28 -13.19 -17.14 -0.44
CA ASP A 28 -13.85 -18.31 -1.07
C ASP A 28 -14.46 -19.30 -0.04
N GLU A 29 -14.16 -19.18 1.25
CA GLU A 29 -14.78 -19.98 2.33
C GLU A 29 -16.11 -19.40 2.80
N GLU A 30 -16.48 -18.20 2.32
CA GLU A 30 -17.70 -17.50 2.66
C GLU A 30 -18.70 -17.53 1.51
N ASP A 31 -19.99 -17.55 1.85
CA ASP A 31 -21.07 -17.31 0.89
C ASP A 31 -21.20 -15.81 0.64
N GLY A 32 -20.36 -15.23 -0.21
CA GLY A 32 -20.35 -13.80 -0.54
C GLY A 32 -20.56 -13.52 -2.03
N ASP A 33 -21.01 -12.31 -2.35
CA ASP A 33 -21.23 -11.86 -3.73
C ASP A 33 -19.97 -11.23 -4.34
N LEU A 34 -19.16 -10.56 -3.53
CA LEU A 34 -17.98 -9.81 -3.99
C LEU A 34 -16.88 -9.83 -2.92
N ALA A 35 -15.64 -10.08 -3.34
CA ALA A 35 -14.47 -9.99 -2.48
C ALA A 35 -13.62 -8.73 -2.75
N ILE A 36 -13.31 -7.94 -1.72
CA ILE A 36 -12.38 -6.81 -1.78
C ILE A 36 -11.05 -7.23 -1.12
N LEU A 37 -10.01 -7.34 -1.94
CA LEU A 37 -8.71 -7.93 -1.56
C LEU A 37 -7.53 -7.23 -2.22
N LEU A 38 -6.33 -7.48 -1.68
CA LEU A 38 -5.08 -7.04 -2.28
C LEU A 38 -4.90 -7.64 -3.67
N SER A 39 -4.41 -6.86 -4.63
CA SER A 39 -4.25 -7.25 -6.04
C SER A 39 -3.41 -8.51 -6.29
N GLU A 40 -2.57 -8.86 -5.32
CA GLU A 40 -1.70 -10.02 -5.31
C GLU A 40 -2.44 -11.31 -4.93
N SER A 41 -3.64 -11.19 -4.35
CA SER A 41 -4.46 -12.32 -3.91
C SER A 41 -5.34 -12.84 -5.05
N LYS A 42 -5.60 -14.15 -5.07
CA LYS A 42 -6.45 -14.82 -6.06
C LYS A 42 -7.59 -15.54 -5.36
N VAL A 43 -8.81 -15.34 -5.86
CA VAL A 43 -10.03 -15.98 -5.38
C VAL A 43 -10.87 -16.44 -6.58
N LYS A 44 -11.81 -17.35 -6.34
CA LYS A 44 -12.72 -17.87 -7.38
C LYS A 44 -13.96 -17.01 -7.53
N MET A 45 -14.45 -16.44 -6.43
CA MET A 45 -15.59 -15.52 -6.45
C MET A 45 -15.26 -14.20 -7.16
N ASP A 46 -16.31 -13.45 -7.56
CA ASP A 46 -16.14 -12.12 -8.11
C ASP A 46 -15.35 -11.24 -7.14
N SER A 47 -14.40 -10.48 -7.68
CA SER A 47 -13.47 -9.73 -6.84
C SER A 47 -13.11 -8.35 -7.39
N LEU A 48 -12.86 -7.46 -6.44
CA LEU A 48 -12.33 -6.12 -6.65
C LEU A 48 -10.91 -6.05 -6.07
N PRO A 49 -9.88 -6.30 -6.89
CA PRO A 49 -8.50 -6.17 -6.45
C PRO A 49 -8.12 -4.70 -6.24
N ILE A 50 -7.44 -4.40 -5.13
CA ILE A 50 -6.94 -3.07 -4.76
C ILE A 50 -5.46 -3.11 -4.37
N LYS A 51 -4.77 -1.95 -4.44
CA LYS A 51 -3.34 -1.81 -4.07
C LYS A 51 -3.20 -0.78 -2.96
N LEU A 52 -2.31 -1.01 -2.01
CA LEU A 52 -2.21 -0.20 -0.78
C LEU A 52 -0.75 0.09 -0.37
N ASN A 53 0.16 0.16 -1.35
CA ASN A 53 1.59 0.29 -1.07
C ASN A 53 2.06 1.75 -1.04
N THR A 54 1.31 2.66 -1.67
CA THR A 54 1.64 4.08 -1.81
C THR A 54 0.43 4.97 -1.48
N PRO A 55 0.63 6.27 -1.18
CA PRO A 55 -0.48 7.20 -0.95
C PRO A 55 -1.45 7.26 -2.12
N SER A 56 -0.93 7.36 -3.35
CA SER A 56 -1.71 7.38 -4.59
C SER A 56 -2.56 6.12 -4.76
N GLN A 57 -2.01 4.95 -4.43
CA GLN A 57 -2.73 3.68 -4.47
C GLN A 57 -3.83 3.59 -3.41
N ILE A 58 -3.61 4.13 -2.20
CA ILE A 58 -4.64 4.21 -1.15
C ILE A 58 -5.80 5.08 -1.63
N PHE A 59 -5.51 6.27 -2.14
CA PHE A 59 -6.51 7.20 -2.66
C PHE A 59 -7.37 6.54 -3.74
N GLU A 60 -6.73 5.97 -4.77
CA GLU A 60 -7.43 5.28 -5.86
C GLU A 60 -8.22 4.07 -5.38
N SER A 61 -7.73 3.36 -4.36
CA SER A 61 -8.44 2.22 -3.79
C SER A 61 -9.70 2.63 -3.04
N ILE A 62 -9.66 3.71 -2.25
CA ILE A 62 -10.85 4.27 -1.58
C ILE A 62 -11.86 4.70 -2.64
N LYS A 63 -11.42 5.46 -3.65
CA LYS A 63 -12.27 5.91 -4.77
C LYS A 63 -12.90 4.76 -5.55
N LYS A 64 -12.13 3.68 -5.77
CA LYS A 64 -12.62 2.49 -6.48
C LYS A 64 -13.65 1.72 -5.65
N VAL A 65 -13.43 1.61 -4.34
CA VAL A 65 -14.34 0.90 -3.44
C VAL A 65 -15.60 1.73 -3.15
N SER A 66 -15.51 3.06 -3.05
CA SER A 66 -16.67 3.93 -2.82
C SER A 66 -17.69 3.88 -3.96
N LYS A 67 -17.27 3.62 -5.19
CA LYS A 67 -18.16 3.35 -6.34
C LYS A 67 -19.04 2.12 -6.19
N VAL A 68 -18.59 1.17 -5.37
CA VAL A 68 -19.34 -0.05 -5.03
C VAL A 68 -20.29 0.22 -3.87
N ALA A 69 -20.00 1.22 -3.05
CA ALA A 69 -20.90 1.71 -2.02
C ALA A 69 -22.09 2.47 -2.63
N SER A 70 -23.14 2.66 -1.83
CA SER A 70 -24.32 3.42 -2.26
C SER A 70 -24.08 4.93 -2.33
N ASN A 71 -22.92 5.42 -1.86
CA ASN A 71 -22.53 6.82 -1.89
C ASN A 71 -21.07 6.92 -2.34
N GLU A 72 -20.85 7.28 -3.61
CA GLU A 72 -19.51 7.52 -4.13
C GLU A 72 -18.92 8.78 -3.49
N LEU A 73 -17.74 8.65 -2.90
CA LEU A 73 -17.01 9.76 -2.29
C LEU A 73 -16.38 10.64 -3.36
N SER A 74 -16.42 11.96 -3.13
CA SER A 74 -15.66 12.94 -3.91
C SER A 74 -14.17 12.91 -3.58
N ASP A 75 -13.36 13.48 -4.47
CA ASP A 75 -11.90 13.54 -4.26
C ASP A 75 -11.54 14.34 -3.00
N ASP A 76 -12.28 15.40 -2.71
CA ASP A 76 -12.08 16.23 -1.51
C ASP A 76 -12.35 15.44 -0.22
N GLU A 77 -13.45 14.66 -0.17
CA GLU A 77 -13.76 13.78 0.96
C GLU A 77 -12.67 12.73 1.18
N ILE A 78 -12.12 12.15 0.11
CA ILE A 78 -11.04 11.16 0.22
C ILE A 78 -9.75 11.83 0.71
N ILE A 79 -9.43 13.03 0.23
CA ILE A 79 -8.25 13.79 0.67
C ILE A 79 -8.32 14.10 2.17
N GLU A 80 -9.50 14.32 2.74
CA GLU A 80 -9.66 14.56 4.17
C GLU A 80 -9.12 13.40 5.03
N PHE A 81 -9.22 12.16 4.57
CA PHE A 81 -8.66 10.99 5.29
C PHE A 81 -7.13 11.02 5.41
N PHE A 82 -6.44 11.79 4.56
CA PHE A 82 -4.98 11.94 4.60
C PHE A 82 -4.53 13.03 5.59
N ASN A 83 -5.45 13.82 6.17
CA ASN A 83 -5.08 14.97 7.02
C ASN A 83 -4.27 14.59 8.27
N ASP A 84 -4.49 13.39 8.80
CA ASP A 84 -3.81 12.89 10.00
C ASP A 84 -2.48 12.16 9.68
N TYR A 85 -2.12 12.06 8.40
CA TYR A 85 -0.97 11.29 7.91
C TYR A 85 -0.05 12.18 7.06
N GLU A 86 0.92 12.80 7.71
CA GLU A 86 1.78 13.86 7.13
C GLU A 86 2.50 13.42 5.86
N LEU A 87 3.18 12.26 5.88
CA LEU A 87 3.92 11.78 4.72
C LEU A 87 2.97 11.27 3.63
N CYS A 88 1.88 10.61 3.99
CA CYS A 88 0.87 10.19 3.01
C CYS A 88 0.34 11.42 2.27
N LYS A 89 -0.01 12.48 2.99
CA LYS A 89 -0.49 13.73 2.39
C LYS A 89 0.58 14.43 1.55
N LYS A 90 1.81 14.49 2.05
CA LYS A 90 2.96 15.09 1.34
C LYS A 90 3.21 14.41 0.00
N TYR A 91 3.13 13.08 -0.04
CA TYR A 91 3.48 12.29 -1.21
C TYR A 91 2.29 11.94 -2.13
N LEU A 92 1.04 12.16 -1.72
CA LEU A 92 -0.17 11.86 -2.50
C LEU A 92 -0.15 12.41 -3.94
N ASN A 93 0.29 13.65 -4.10
CA ASN A 93 0.40 14.32 -5.40
C ASN A 93 1.80 14.90 -5.63
N SER A 94 2.81 14.27 -5.03
CA SER A 94 4.19 14.78 -5.11
C SER A 94 4.78 14.53 -6.49
N SER A 95 5.44 15.56 -7.02
CA SER A 95 6.33 15.46 -8.19
C SER A 95 7.80 15.38 -7.78
N PHE A 96 8.07 15.12 -6.49
CA PHE A 96 9.41 15.01 -5.96
C PHE A 96 10.21 13.94 -6.72
N LYS A 97 11.44 14.29 -7.06
CA LYS A 97 12.41 13.39 -7.64
C LYS A 97 13.74 13.64 -6.97
N SER A 98 14.33 12.58 -6.45
CA SER A 98 15.68 12.59 -5.92
C SER A 98 16.66 12.12 -6.98
N ASN A 99 17.93 12.52 -6.83
CA ASN A 99 19.03 11.92 -7.59
C ASN A 99 19.57 10.65 -6.89
N ILE A 100 18.98 10.24 -5.76
CA ILE A 100 19.34 9.03 -5.02
C ILE A 100 18.99 7.81 -5.87
N LYS A 101 20.01 6.98 -6.08
CA LYS A 101 19.93 5.72 -6.82
C LYS A 101 19.90 4.56 -5.86
N VAL A 102 18.97 3.63 -6.05
CA VAL A 102 18.79 2.51 -5.13
C VAL A 102 18.72 1.19 -5.86
N LYS A 103 19.31 0.16 -5.26
CA LYS A 103 19.09 -1.23 -5.64
C LYS A 103 17.91 -1.77 -4.85
N VAL A 104 16.90 -2.30 -5.53
CA VAL A 104 15.64 -2.72 -4.89
C VAL A 104 15.48 -4.23 -4.94
N TYR A 105 15.36 -4.84 -3.77
CA TYR A 105 15.00 -6.25 -3.64
C TYR A 105 13.47 -6.35 -3.47
N SER A 106 12.80 -7.11 -4.34
CA SER A 106 11.35 -7.34 -4.40
C SER A 106 10.55 -6.39 -5.30
N GLU A 107 9.70 -6.96 -6.16
CA GLU A 107 8.75 -6.21 -6.99
C GLU A 107 7.78 -5.36 -6.14
N PHE A 108 7.43 -5.82 -4.94
CA PHE A 108 6.59 -5.09 -4.01
C PHE A 108 7.14 -3.70 -3.66
N LEU A 109 8.47 -3.57 -3.50
CA LEU A 109 9.09 -2.28 -3.16
C LEU A 109 9.27 -1.38 -4.38
N LYS A 110 9.30 -1.91 -5.60
CA LYS A 110 9.51 -1.08 -6.80
C LYS A 110 8.44 -0.01 -6.97
N ASP A 111 7.17 -0.35 -6.70
CA ASP A 111 6.07 0.61 -6.74
C ASP A 111 6.30 1.73 -5.70
N ILE A 112 6.75 1.38 -4.49
CA ILE A 112 7.01 2.32 -3.39
C ILE A 112 8.17 3.26 -3.72
N ILE A 113 9.30 2.71 -4.17
CA ILE A 113 10.50 3.48 -4.51
C ILE A 113 10.22 4.45 -5.65
N LYS A 114 9.49 4.00 -6.67
CA LYS A 114 9.11 4.83 -7.80
C LYS A 114 8.16 5.97 -7.40
N ASP A 115 7.15 5.68 -6.57
CA ASP A 115 6.20 6.68 -6.08
C ASP A 115 6.88 7.69 -5.15
N PHE A 116 7.80 7.24 -4.30
CA PHE A 116 8.59 8.10 -3.44
C PHE A 116 9.51 9.06 -4.23
N GLY A 117 9.93 8.66 -5.44
CA GLY A 117 10.73 9.49 -6.35
C GLY A 117 12.22 9.17 -6.39
N PHE A 118 12.62 7.94 -6.04
CA PHE A 118 13.99 7.45 -6.18
C PHE A 118 14.18 6.68 -7.51
N ASP A 119 15.42 6.64 -7.99
CA ASP A 119 15.77 5.92 -9.21
C ASP A 119 16.27 4.50 -8.89
N SER A 120 15.61 3.47 -9.45
CA SER A 120 16.03 2.08 -9.29
C SER A 120 17.14 1.73 -10.29
N THR A 121 18.27 1.20 -9.80
CA THR A 121 19.40 0.73 -10.61
C THR A 121 20.10 -0.48 -9.98
N ASP A 122 20.65 -1.37 -10.80
CA ASP A 122 21.45 -2.51 -10.33
C ASP A 122 22.95 -2.17 -10.15
N GLU A 123 23.38 -1.04 -10.69
CA GLU A 123 24.77 -0.56 -10.67
C GLU A 123 24.87 0.88 -10.17
N ASN A 124 25.98 1.23 -9.52
CA ASN A 124 26.26 2.58 -9.00
C ASN A 124 25.11 3.15 -8.15
N PHE A 125 24.54 2.32 -7.27
CA PHE A 125 23.51 2.70 -6.31
C PHE A 125 24.14 3.27 -5.03
N ASP A 126 23.42 4.19 -4.40
CA ASP A 126 23.75 4.76 -3.10
C ASP A 126 23.32 3.83 -1.96
N TYR A 127 22.14 3.23 -2.08
CA TYR A 127 21.53 2.35 -1.07
C TYR A 127 20.97 1.06 -1.64
N VAL A 128 20.87 0.03 -0.79
CA VAL A 128 20.18 -1.22 -1.07
C VAL A 128 18.93 -1.29 -0.22
N ILE A 129 17.77 -1.28 -0.87
CA ILE A 129 16.47 -1.31 -0.19
C ILE A 129 15.84 -2.69 -0.35
N TYR A 130 15.48 -3.31 0.76
CA TYR A 130 14.92 -4.66 0.78
C TYR A 130 13.85 -4.81 1.86
N PRO A 131 12.88 -5.72 1.68
CA PRO A 131 11.91 -5.99 2.71
C PRO A 131 12.50 -6.89 3.81
N ASP A 132 12.02 -6.73 5.03
CA ASP A 132 12.41 -7.50 6.21
C ASP A 132 12.56 -9.03 5.97
N TYR A 133 11.64 -9.65 5.22
CA TYR A 133 11.66 -11.08 4.92
C TYR A 133 12.74 -11.53 3.93
N LEU A 134 13.46 -10.60 3.29
CA LEU A 134 14.58 -10.89 2.38
C LEU A 134 15.94 -10.59 3.00
N LYS A 135 16.00 -10.21 4.29
CA LYS A 135 17.25 -9.86 4.98
C LYS A 135 18.38 -10.86 4.80
N GLU A 136 18.08 -12.16 4.88
CA GLU A 136 19.08 -13.23 4.73
C GLU A 136 19.53 -13.47 3.28
N LYS A 137 18.88 -12.83 2.29
CA LYS A 137 19.13 -12.99 0.86
C LYS A 137 19.79 -11.79 0.20
N VAL A 138 19.94 -10.67 0.90
CA VAL A 138 20.69 -9.52 0.36
C VAL A 138 22.19 -9.81 0.47
N MET A 139 22.91 -9.54 -0.61
CA MET A 139 24.32 -9.93 -0.76
C MET A 139 25.26 -8.80 -0.34
N GLU A 140 24.78 -7.57 -0.45
CA GLU A 140 25.47 -6.36 -0.05
C GLU A 140 25.57 -6.26 1.47
N GLN A 141 26.62 -5.60 1.95
CA GLN A 141 26.92 -5.48 3.38
C GLN A 141 26.75 -4.06 3.91
N ASP A 142 26.82 -3.06 3.02
CA ASP A 142 26.78 -1.64 3.37
C ASP A 142 25.56 -0.93 2.76
N ASN A 143 25.20 0.22 3.32
CA ASN A 143 24.09 1.09 2.88
C ASN A 143 22.75 0.35 2.74
N LEU A 144 22.52 -0.57 3.68
CA LEU A 144 21.35 -1.44 3.75
C LEU A 144 20.17 -0.71 4.41
N VAL A 145 19.04 -0.67 3.72
CA VAL A 145 17.79 -0.08 4.20
C VAL A 145 16.70 -1.16 4.20
N GLU A 146 16.32 -1.58 5.40
CA GLU A 146 15.26 -2.57 5.61
C GLU A 146 13.89 -1.87 5.64
N ILE A 147 12.95 -2.33 4.83
CA ILE A 147 11.57 -1.83 4.77
C ILE A 147 10.62 -2.89 5.35
N PRO A 148 9.78 -2.55 6.34
CA PRO A 148 8.87 -3.54 6.91
C PRO A 148 7.79 -3.93 5.90
N SER A 149 7.55 -5.25 5.78
CA SER A 149 6.56 -5.78 4.84
C SER A 149 5.16 -5.78 5.43
N HIS A 150 4.80 -6.77 6.23
CA HIS A 150 3.43 -6.96 6.73
C HIS A 150 3.34 -7.56 8.12
N LYS A 151 4.37 -8.30 8.59
CA LYS A 151 4.32 -8.96 9.90
C LYS A 151 4.52 -8.01 11.08
N ASN A 152 5.28 -6.94 10.87
CA ASN A 152 5.75 -6.06 11.94
C ASN A 152 5.13 -4.65 11.90
N ILE A 153 4.07 -4.44 11.11
CA ILE A 153 3.43 -3.14 10.94
C ILE A 153 1.91 -3.25 11.00
N SER A 154 1.27 -2.09 11.14
CA SER A 154 -0.18 -1.96 11.26
C SER A 154 -0.95 -2.57 10.08
N LYS A 155 -2.19 -2.98 10.36
CA LYS A 155 -3.16 -3.32 9.32
C LYS A 155 -3.76 -2.08 8.65
N ASN A 156 -3.66 -0.91 9.29
CA ASN A 156 -4.06 0.36 8.68
C ASN A 156 -3.09 0.71 7.53
N PRO A 157 -3.57 0.90 6.29
CA PRO A 157 -2.72 1.18 5.14
C PRO A 157 -1.97 2.50 5.24
N PHE A 158 -2.55 3.54 5.83
CA PHE A 158 -1.90 4.84 6.01
C PHE A 158 -0.71 4.72 6.97
N GLU A 159 -0.91 4.11 8.13
CA GLU A 159 0.18 3.88 9.11
C GLU A 159 1.33 3.06 8.51
N ARG A 160 1.04 2.07 7.65
CA ARG A 160 2.09 1.33 6.94
C ARG A 160 2.90 2.22 6.02
N VAL A 161 2.21 3.06 5.25
CA VAL A 161 2.86 3.96 4.29
C VAL A 161 3.68 5.01 5.02
N GLU A 162 3.16 5.63 6.09
CA GLU A 162 3.90 6.54 6.97
C GLU A 162 5.22 5.93 7.46
N VAL A 163 5.18 4.73 8.04
CA VAL A 163 6.38 4.07 8.55
C VAL A 163 7.40 3.86 7.43
N ARG A 164 6.97 3.34 6.28
CA ARG A 164 7.88 3.07 5.16
C ARG A 164 8.46 4.36 4.57
N TYR A 165 7.64 5.39 4.39
CA TYR A 165 8.06 6.66 3.81
C TYR A 165 8.97 7.42 4.78
N SER A 166 8.76 7.31 6.10
CA SER A 166 9.65 7.90 7.10
C SER A 166 11.06 7.31 7.04
N ILE A 167 11.19 6.01 6.77
CA ILE A 167 12.49 5.36 6.57
C ILE A 167 13.18 5.92 5.32
N LEU A 168 12.43 6.12 4.24
CA LEU A 168 12.97 6.66 2.98
C LEU A 168 13.32 8.15 3.08
N GLU A 169 12.55 8.95 3.82
CA GLU A 169 12.85 10.37 4.05
C GLU A 169 14.17 10.59 4.77
N ASN A 170 14.54 9.70 5.68
CA ASN A 170 15.83 9.78 6.39
C ASN A 170 17.06 9.60 5.48
N LEU A 171 16.86 9.26 4.20
CA LEU A 171 17.92 9.12 3.20
C LEU A 171 18.16 10.38 2.38
N ILE A 172 17.29 11.39 2.50
CA ILE A 172 17.35 12.70 1.81
C ILE A 172 18.20 13.68 2.63
#